data_AF-A0A2V9WKD9-F1
#
_entry.id   AF-A0A2V9WKD9-F1
#
_cell.length_a   1.000
_cell.length_b   1.000
_cell.length_c   1.000
_cell.angle_alpha   90.00
_cell.angle_beta   90.00
_cell.angle_gamma   90.00
#
_symmetry.space_group_name_H-M   'P 1'
#
loop_
_entity.id
_entity.type
_entity.pdbx_description
1 polymer ?
#
loop_
_entity_poly.entity_id
_entity_poly.type
_entity_poly.pdbx_seq_one_letter_code
_entity_poly.pdbx_strand_id
1 'polypeptide(L)'
;MALYVEEATFGTVPSPSFSYSLSNDGVTFRTEHSLFGGVSPQDHFVMTPAFLTSGSSILGVLYGANSVDLLSSNQIYARWLQKKVVITDSSGVPHALQGGYGPDRQRFQAPPTGSLQGTITVYAEDGVTPLGLGSVTLTGGKAYSLVLN
;
A
#
# COMPACT_ATOMS: atom_id res chain seq x y z
N MET A 1 -12.78 43.65 10.23
CA MET A 1 -12.62 42.79 9.05
C MET A 1 -13.01 41.39 9.47
N ALA A 2 -14.20 40.93 9.08
CA ALA A 2 -14.70 39.61 9.46
C ALA A 2 -14.31 38.63 8.35
N LEU A 3 -13.52 37.61 8.71
CA LEU A 3 -13.22 36.49 7.84
C LEU A 3 -14.43 35.55 7.91
N TYR A 4 -15.23 35.53 6.84
CA TYR A 4 -16.29 34.56 6.68
C TYR A 4 -15.66 33.31 6.05
N VAL A 5 -15.61 32.21 6.81
CA VAL A 5 -15.21 30.91 6.28
C VAL A 5 -16.51 30.13 6.10
N GLU A 6 -16.94 29.96 4.84
CA GLU A 6 -18.00 28.99 4.54
C GLU A 6 -17.46 27.59 4.82
N GLU A 7 -18.16 26.81 5.65
CA GLU A 7 -18.01 25.36 5.63
C GLU A 7 -18.48 24.87 4.24
N ALA A 8 -17.52 24.61 3.36
CA ALA A 8 -17.78 23.88 2.15
C ALA A 8 -18.23 22.47 2.54
N THR A 9 -19.53 22.20 2.43
CA THR A 9 -20.06 20.83 2.43
C THR A 9 -19.69 20.22 1.09
N PHE A 10 -18.51 19.59 1.05
CA PHE A 10 -18.15 18.81 -0.11
C PHE A 10 -19.11 17.61 -0.19
N GLY A 11 -19.74 17.38 -1.35
CA GLY A 11 -20.44 16.12 -1.64
C GLY A 11 -19.50 14.92 -1.50
N THR A 12 -19.90 13.70 -1.87
CA THR A 12 -18.98 12.55 -1.88
C THR A 12 -17.76 12.82 -2.77
N VAL A 13 -16.67 13.35 -2.19
CA VAL A 13 -15.45 13.65 -2.91
C VAL A 13 -14.70 12.34 -3.09
N PRO A 14 -14.35 11.95 -4.32
CA PRO A 14 -13.53 10.77 -4.56
C PRO A 14 -12.14 11.00 -3.97
N SER A 15 -11.67 10.08 -3.11
CA SER A 15 -10.35 10.13 -2.48
C SER A 15 -9.26 10.55 -3.49
N PRO A 16 -8.30 11.40 -3.09
CA PRO A 16 -7.26 11.86 -4.01
C PRO A 16 -6.50 10.64 -4.55
N SER A 17 -6.09 10.68 -5.81
CA SER A 17 -5.34 9.57 -6.43
C SER A 17 -3.98 10.02 -6.92
N PHE A 18 -2.97 9.21 -6.65
CA PHE A 18 -1.63 9.33 -7.20
C PHE A 18 -1.49 8.41 -8.38
N SER A 19 -0.87 8.96 -9.40
CA SER A 19 -0.57 8.29 -10.64
C SER A 19 0.87 8.59 -11.03
N TYR A 20 1.45 7.74 -11.85
CA TYR A 20 2.81 7.90 -12.35
C TYR A 20 2.89 7.54 -13.83
N SER A 21 3.82 8.16 -14.52
CA SER A 21 4.24 7.74 -15.85
C SER A 21 5.77 7.75 -15.91
N LEU A 22 6.33 6.78 -16.61
CA LEU A 22 7.78 6.67 -16.79
C LEU A 22 8.19 7.32 -18.11
N SER A 23 9.29 8.05 -18.06
CA SER A 23 9.97 8.64 -19.21
C SER A 23 11.43 8.19 -19.23
N ASN A 24 11.94 7.92 -20.43
CA ASN A 24 13.36 7.58 -20.63
C ASN A 24 14.20 8.80 -21.06
N ASP A 25 13.56 9.91 -21.42
CA ASP A 25 14.21 11.11 -21.99
C ASP A 25 13.85 12.40 -21.23
N GLY A 26 12.95 12.33 -20.24
CA GLY A 26 12.45 13.47 -19.48
C GLY A 26 11.47 14.37 -20.26
N VAL A 27 11.11 13.99 -21.50
CA VAL A 27 10.26 14.78 -22.41
C VAL A 27 9.02 14.01 -22.81
N THR A 28 9.17 12.72 -23.12
CA THR A 28 8.11 11.83 -23.56
C THR A 28 7.72 10.89 -22.43
N PHE A 29 6.44 10.91 -22.07
CA PHE A 29 5.88 10.06 -21.01
C PHE A 29 4.94 9.02 -21.63
N ARG A 30 4.98 7.79 -21.09
CA ARG A 30 4.05 6.73 -21.48
C ARG A 30 2.65 6.99 -20.90
N THR A 31 1.72 6.07 -21.16
CA THR A 31 0.43 6.06 -20.48
C THR A 31 0.62 6.14 -18.97
N GLU A 32 -0.20 6.99 -18.35
CA GLU A 32 -0.24 7.12 -16.90
C GLU A 32 -0.82 5.87 -16.25
N HIS A 33 -0.20 5.45 -15.15
CA HIS A 33 -0.62 4.32 -14.33
C HIS A 33 -1.03 4.80 -12.95
N SER A 34 -2.13 4.26 -12.42
CA SER A 34 -2.51 4.51 -11.03
C SER A 34 -1.46 3.92 -10.08
N LEU A 35 -1.00 4.74 -9.12
CA LEU A 35 -0.07 4.34 -8.07
C LEU A 35 -0.86 3.92 -6.82
N PHE A 36 -1.65 4.83 -6.24
CA PHE A 36 -2.58 4.55 -5.14
C PHE A 36 -3.56 5.71 -4.91
N GLY A 37 -4.70 5.42 -4.28
CA GLY A 37 -5.60 6.43 -3.73
C GLY A 37 -5.30 6.75 -2.27
N GLY A 38 -5.81 7.90 -1.81
CA GLY A 38 -6.03 8.19 -0.40
C GLY A 38 -6.84 7.07 0.25
N VAL A 39 -6.56 6.80 1.51
CA VAL A 39 -7.24 5.76 2.30
C VAL A 39 -8.63 6.22 2.72
N SER A 40 -8.83 7.53 2.81
CA SER A 40 -10.08 8.12 3.26
C SER A 40 -10.51 9.34 2.41
N PRO A 41 -11.79 9.72 2.43
CA PRO A 41 -12.26 11.01 1.92
C PRO A 41 -11.81 12.20 2.77
N GLN A 42 -10.97 12.02 3.79
CA GLN A 42 -10.39 13.12 4.56
C GLN A 42 -8.99 13.50 4.04
N ASP A 43 -8.41 12.68 3.15
CA ASP A 43 -7.05 12.87 2.64
C ASP A 43 -6.92 14.00 1.59
N HIS A 44 -8.00 14.72 1.27
CA HIS A 44 -8.04 15.70 0.17
C HIS A 44 -7.17 16.95 0.36
N PHE A 45 -6.85 17.31 1.60
CA PHE A 45 -6.49 18.70 1.89
C PHE A 45 -5.01 19.03 1.71
N VAL A 46 -4.08 18.10 1.96
CA VAL A 46 -2.67 18.21 1.55
C VAL A 46 -2.10 16.80 1.52
N MET A 47 -1.74 16.30 0.33
CA MET A 47 -1.01 15.05 0.20
C MET A 47 0.31 15.32 -0.51
N THR A 48 1.39 15.43 0.27
CA THR A 48 2.75 15.60 -0.27
C THR A 48 3.41 14.23 -0.35
N PRO A 49 3.55 13.62 -1.54
CA PRO A 49 4.26 12.37 -1.69
C PRO A 49 5.78 12.62 -1.55
N ALA A 50 6.44 11.80 -0.75
CA ALA A 50 7.89 11.69 -0.73
C ALA A 50 8.29 10.26 -1.11
N PHE A 51 8.94 10.09 -2.26
CA PHE A 51 9.44 8.80 -2.69
C PHE A 51 10.62 8.38 -1.81
N LEU A 52 10.54 7.20 -1.20
CA LEU A 52 11.70 6.58 -0.56
C LEU A 52 12.47 5.80 -1.61
N THR A 53 13.79 5.95 -1.60
CA THR A 53 14.69 5.27 -2.52
C THR A 53 15.81 4.56 -1.77
N SER A 54 16.38 3.54 -2.41
CA SER A 54 17.64 2.91 -2.01
C SER A 54 18.45 2.63 -3.27
N GLY A 55 19.61 3.29 -3.40
CA GLY A 55 20.36 3.31 -4.66
C GLY A 55 19.49 3.85 -5.80
N SER A 56 19.35 3.07 -6.87
CA SER A 56 18.53 3.39 -8.04
C SER A 56 17.09 2.85 -7.97
N SER A 57 16.65 2.35 -6.81
CA SER A 57 15.33 1.73 -6.65
C SER A 57 14.39 2.59 -5.82
N ILE A 58 13.11 2.64 -6.21
CA ILE A 58 12.02 3.21 -5.40
C ILE A 58 11.49 2.11 -4.48
N LEU A 59 11.43 2.39 -3.18
CA LEU A 59 10.94 1.49 -2.15
C LEU A 59 9.48 1.74 -1.78
N GLY A 60 8.99 2.96 -1.97
CA GLY A 60 7.65 3.35 -1.60
C GLY A 60 7.45 4.85 -1.59
N VAL A 61 6.31 5.28 -1.06
CA VAL A 61 5.95 6.69 -0.91
C VAL A 61 5.48 6.92 0.52
N LEU A 62 6.04 7.94 1.18
CA LEU A 62 5.44 8.54 2.36
C LEU A 62 4.48 9.62 1.92
N TYR A 63 3.33 9.69 2.57
CA TYR A 63 2.42 10.81 2.39
C TYR A 63 1.84 11.21 3.73
N GLY A 64 1.76 12.51 3.96
CA GLY A 64 0.95 13.07 5.03
C GLY A 64 -0.44 13.37 4.50
N ALA A 65 -1.46 13.20 5.32
CA ALA A 65 -2.78 13.74 5.09
C ALA A 65 -3.17 14.54 6.33
N ASN A 66 -3.74 15.74 6.14
CA ASN A 66 -4.37 16.47 7.22
C ASN A 66 -5.71 17.02 6.74
N SER A 67 -6.79 16.75 7.47
CA SER A 67 -8.14 17.22 7.16
C SER A 67 -8.60 18.40 8.02
N VAL A 68 -7.86 18.77 9.08
CA VAL A 68 -8.31 19.81 10.00
C VAL A 68 -7.15 20.63 10.54
N ASP A 69 -7.40 21.93 10.64
CA ASP A 69 -6.52 22.94 11.22
C ASP A 69 -5.89 22.45 12.55
N LEU A 70 -4.62 22.80 12.77
CA LEU A 70 -3.80 22.56 13.98
C LEU A 70 -3.29 21.13 14.21
N LEU A 71 -2.08 20.84 13.69
CA LEU A 71 -0.87 20.19 14.28
C LEU A 71 -0.96 19.05 15.32
N SER A 72 -2.15 18.61 15.72
CA SER A 72 -2.39 17.73 16.87
C SER A 72 -2.61 16.27 16.45
N SER A 73 -2.66 15.98 15.15
CA SER A 73 -2.80 14.62 14.59
C SER A 73 -2.13 14.49 13.23
N ASN A 74 -0.90 14.98 13.10
CA ASN A 74 -0.08 14.73 11.91
C ASN A 74 0.26 13.23 11.84
N GLN A 75 -0.38 12.51 10.92
CA GLN A 75 -0.03 11.13 10.62
C GLN A 75 0.73 11.07 9.30
N ILE A 76 1.88 10.40 9.32
CA ILE A 76 2.60 10.03 8.10
C ILE A 76 2.22 8.60 7.78
N TYR A 77 1.68 8.41 6.60
CA TYR A 77 1.37 7.10 6.04
C TYR A 77 2.47 6.67 5.09
N ALA A 78 2.62 5.36 4.92
CA ALA A 78 3.56 4.77 3.99
C ALA A 78 2.88 3.76 3.08
N ARG A 79 3.16 3.84 1.77
CA ARG A 79 2.83 2.82 0.78
C ARG A 79 4.14 2.25 0.26
N TRP A 80 4.36 0.97 0.53
CA TRP A 80 5.57 0.28 0.09
C TRP A 80 5.35 -0.41 -1.24
N LEU A 81 6.33 -0.30 -2.14
CA LEU A 81 6.36 -1.05 -3.39
C LEU A 81 6.82 -2.49 -3.06
N GLN A 82 5.86 -3.37 -2.81
CA GLN A 82 6.11 -4.75 -2.42
C GLN A 82 5.38 -5.72 -3.37
N LYS A 83 5.96 -6.90 -3.54
CA LYS A 83 5.29 -8.04 -4.19
C LYS A 83 3.97 -8.32 -3.49
N LYS A 84 2.89 -8.56 -4.22
CA LYS A 84 1.63 -8.99 -3.59
C LYS A 84 1.72 -10.47 -3.25
N VAL A 85 1.38 -10.82 -2.01
CA VAL A 85 1.31 -12.21 -1.55
C VAL A 85 -0.12 -12.52 -1.14
N VAL A 86 -0.64 -13.66 -1.60
CA VAL A 86 -1.96 -14.19 -1.23
C VAL A 86 -1.76 -15.59 -0.68
N ILE A 87 -2.34 -15.88 0.48
CA ILE A 87 -2.34 -17.22 1.06
C ILE A 87 -3.77 -17.76 1.01
N THR A 88 -3.97 -18.87 0.32
CA THR A 88 -5.26 -19.55 0.27
C THR A 88 -5.19 -20.77 1.17
N ASP A 89 -6.04 -20.85 2.18
CA ASP A 89 -6.06 -21.98 3.10
C ASP A 89 -6.63 -23.26 2.45
N SER A 90 -6.57 -24.37 3.19
CA SER A 90 -7.12 -25.66 2.74
C SER A 90 -8.62 -25.65 2.44
N SER A 91 -9.36 -24.67 2.98
CA SER A 91 -10.79 -24.48 2.75
C SER A 91 -11.06 -23.61 1.52
N GLY A 92 -10.02 -23.15 0.83
CA GLY A 92 -10.12 -22.27 -0.34
C GLY A 92 -10.32 -20.80 0.01
N VAL A 93 -10.19 -20.40 1.28
CA VAL A 93 -10.39 -19.01 1.70
C VAL A 93 -9.08 -18.22 1.51
N PRO A 94 -9.09 -17.13 0.74
CA PRO A 94 -7.93 -16.26 0.60
C PRO A 94 -7.77 -15.36 1.83
N HIS A 95 -6.55 -15.32 2.35
CA HIS A 95 -6.13 -14.43 3.43
C HIS A 95 -5.40 -13.24 2.83
N ALA A 96 -6.05 -12.08 2.87
CA ALA A 96 -5.51 -10.84 2.34
C ALA A 96 -4.47 -10.20 3.27
N LEU A 97 -3.56 -9.45 2.66
CA LEU A 97 -2.57 -8.63 3.36
C LEU A 97 -3.23 -7.67 4.35
N GLN A 98 -2.66 -7.52 5.54
CA GLN A 98 -3.10 -6.54 6.54
C GLN A 98 -2.23 -5.27 6.55
N GLY A 99 -1.18 -5.24 5.74
CA GLY A 99 -0.25 -4.10 5.63
C GLY A 99 1.21 -4.55 5.56
N GLY A 100 2.10 -3.57 5.43
CA GLY A 100 3.55 -3.77 5.42
C GLY A 100 4.21 -3.18 6.66
N TYR A 101 5.29 -3.81 7.12
CA TYR A 101 6.23 -3.22 8.08
C TYR A 101 7.48 -2.82 7.33
N GLY A 102 7.49 -1.60 6.80
CA GLY A 102 8.54 -1.19 5.87
C GLY A 102 8.42 -1.90 4.51
N PRO A 103 9.41 -1.70 3.62
CA PRO A 103 9.42 -2.28 2.28
C PRO A 103 9.77 -3.77 2.24
N ASP A 104 10.33 -4.34 3.30
CA ASP A 104 10.83 -5.71 3.35
C ASP A 104 9.86 -6.73 3.97
N ARG A 105 8.82 -6.27 4.69
CA ARG A 105 7.93 -7.18 5.44
C ARG A 105 6.47 -6.90 5.18
N GLN A 106 5.70 -7.99 5.17
CA GLN A 106 4.25 -7.97 5.09
C GLN A 106 3.63 -8.69 6.28
N ARG A 107 2.45 -8.21 6.68
CA ARG A 107 1.70 -8.78 7.79
C ARG A 107 0.46 -9.50 7.27
N PHE A 108 0.29 -10.72 7.75
CA PHE A 108 -0.93 -11.51 7.59
C PHE A 108 -1.58 -11.74 8.95
N GLN A 109 -2.90 -11.80 8.96
CA GLN A 109 -3.64 -12.30 10.10
C GLN A 109 -3.51 -13.82 10.10
N ALA A 110 -2.80 -14.38 11.08
CA ALA A 110 -2.80 -15.82 11.31
C ALA A 110 -3.89 -16.21 12.31
N PRO A 111 -4.38 -17.46 12.29
CA PRO A 111 -5.24 -17.98 13.35
C PRO A 111 -4.60 -17.78 14.74
N PRO A 112 -5.40 -17.42 15.77
CA PRO A 112 -4.87 -17.18 17.12
C PRO A 112 -4.32 -18.45 17.77
N THR A 113 -4.74 -19.63 17.32
CA THR A 113 -4.21 -20.94 17.71
C THR A 113 -4.00 -21.82 16.48
N GLY A 114 -3.00 -22.70 16.53
CA GLY A 114 -2.68 -23.64 15.45
C GLY A 114 -1.80 -23.05 14.33
N SER A 115 -1.90 -23.65 13.15
CA SER A 115 -1.15 -23.26 11.94
C SER A 115 -2.07 -23.02 10.76
N LEU A 116 -1.85 -21.94 10.03
CA LEU A 116 -2.42 -21.71 8.71
C LEU A 116 -1.66 -22.56 7.70
N GLN A 117 -2.32 -23.59 7.16
CA GLN A 117 -1.79 -24.40 6.07
C GLN A 117 -2.52 -24.02 4.78
N GLY A 118 -1.76 -23.85 3.70
CA GLY A 118 -2.34 -23.40 2.46
C GLY A 118 -1.35 -23.29 1.31
N THR A 119 -1.82 -22.67 0.24
CA THR A 119 -1.03 -22.33 -0.94
C THR A 119 -0.69 -20.85 -0.90
N ILE A 120 0.59 -20.52 -0.98
CA ILE A 120 1.05 -19.15 -1.20
C ILE A 120 1.11 -18.89 -2.70
N THR A 121 0.58 -17.76 -3.14
CA THR A 121 0.78 -17.23 -4.49
C THR A 121 1.44 -15.86 -4.36
N VAL A 122 2.54 -15.67 -5.08
CA VAL A 122 3.30 -14.44 -5.13
C VAL A 122 3.11 -13.80 -6.49
N TYR A 123 2.79 -12.51 -6.48
CA TYR A 123 2.69 -11.67 -7.65
C TYR A 123 3.76 -10.58 -7.59
N ALA A 124 4.08 -10.00 -8.74
CA ALA A 124 4.95 -8.84 -8.84
C ALA A 124 4.32 -7.63 -8.13
N GLU A 125 5.08 -6.55 -8.10
CA GLU A 125 4.71 -5.28 -7.49
C GLU A 125 3.47 -4.64 -8.17
N ASP A 126 3.12 -5.07 -9.40
CA ASP A 126 1.89 -4.70 -10.10
C ASP A 126 0.61 -5.40 -9.56
N GLY A 127 0.77 -6.38 -8.67
CA GLY A 127 -0.31 -7.11 -8.02
C GLY A 127 -1.08 -8.11 -8.90
N VAL A 128 -0.65 -8.31 -10.15
CA VAL A 128 -1.35 -9.15 -11.14
C VAL A 128 -0.43 -10.13 -11.86
N THR A 129 0.85 -9.81 -12.07
CA THR A 129 1.81 -10.70 -12.74
C THR A 129 2.26 -11.79 -11.77
N PRO A 130 1.99 -13.08 -12.01
CA PRO A 130 2.41 -14.14 -11.10
C PRO A 130 3.93 -14.35 -11.15
N LEU A 131 4.56 -14.48 -9.99
CA LEU A 131 5.98 -14.76 -9.82
C LEU A 131 6.25 -16.16 -9.28
N GLY A 132 5.33 -16.73 -8.49
CA GLY A 132 5.54 -18.05 -7.93
C GLY A 132 4.35 -18.57 -7.13
N LEU A 133 4.34 -19.88 -6.91
CA LEU A 133 3.34 -20.59 -6.12
C LEU A 133 4.02 -21.68 -5.30
N GLY A 134 3.51 -21.95 -4.10
CA GLY A 134 4.02 -23.02 -3.25
C GLY A 134 3.09 -23.39 -2.10
N SER A 135 3.37 -24.47 -1.41
CA SER A 135 2.68 -24.84 -0.17
C SER A 135 3.36 -24.22 1.03
N VAL A 136 2.60 -23.72 1.99
CA VAL A 136 3.11 -23.08 3.21
C VAL A 136 2.39 -23.58 4.46
N THR A 137 3.11 -23.56 5.58
CA THR A 137 2.56 -23.74 6.93
C THR A 137 3.04 -22.58 7.80
N LEU A 138 2.12 -21.74 8.25
CA LEU A 138 2.42 -20.52 9.00
C LEU A 138 1.78 -20.58 10.38
N THR A 139 2.60 -20.42 11.42
CA THR A 139 2.17 -20.21 12.81
C THR A 139 2.15 -18.72 13.14
N GLY A 140 1.13 -18.28 13.89
CA GLY A 140 1.06 -16.92 14.43
C GLY A 140 2.28 -16.57 15.31
N GLY A 141 2.68 -15.30 15.28
CA GLY A 141 3.82 -14.77 16.06
C GLY A 141 5.20 -15.07 15.46
N LYS A 142 5.29 -15.71 14.29
CA LYS A 142 6.56 -15.99 13.60
C LYS A 142 6.73 -15.11 12.36
N ALA A 143 7.98 -14.90 11.98
CA ALA A 143 8.37 -14.26 10.72
C ALA A 143 8.91 -15.32 9.74
N TYR A 144 8.59 -15.16 8.46
CA TYR A 144 9.00 -16.08 7.40
C TYR A 144 9.66 -15.28 6.27
N SER A 145 10.69 -15.87 5.66
CA SER A 145 11.35 -15.30 4.49
C SER A 145 10.83 -15.97 3.24
N LEU A 146 10.42 -15.17 2.26
CA LEU A 146 10.11 -15.67 0.93
C LEU A 146 11.42 -15.94 0.18
N VAL A 147 11.58 -17.17 -0.30
CA VAL A 147 12.69 -17.57 -1.18
C VAL A 147 12.07 -17.93 -2.53
N LEU A 148 12.35 -17.13 -3.55
CA LEU A 148 11.99 -17.42 -4.94
C LEU A 148 13.20 -18.10 -5.58
N ASN A 149 12.99 -19.28 -6.15
CA ASN A 149 14.01 -19.98 -6.95
C ASN A 149 14.00 -19.49 -8.39
#